data_AF-A0A7K2QL39-F1
#
_entry.id   AF-A0A7K2QL39-F1
#
_cell.length_a   1.000
_cell.length_b   1.000
_cell.length_c   1.000
_cell.angle_alpha   90.00
_cell.angle_beta   90.00
_cell.angle_gamma   90.00
#
_symmetry.space_group_name_H-M   'P 1'
#
loop_
_entity.id
_entity.type
_entity.pdbx_description
1 polymer ?
#
loop_
_entity_poly.entity_id
_entity_poly.type
_entity_poly.pdbx_seq_one_letter_code
_entity_poly.pdbx_strand_id
1 'polypeptide(L)'
;GARSFPYGVDDVEWARAHGYGGREERAAAKAREADPNQRYFRGLSASGRAAARTALMGSAPVGLSATAPTGMTITASPEGCIAEAERTLYGDLATWFRVKVVTMNLRPVRETRVHGDRQYADAVGQWAACMRAAGRPYADPDASRQAAARFGESMPPAEADAAEAELAVIEATCATGTALARVSKALDHTYGEQLRARHQEEIALRWRLQNGALATARQACEEHGCEDHGPEQADRTPNPRPSGGSHA
;
A
#
# COMPACT_ATOMS: atom_id res chain seq x y z
N GLY A 1 3.91 13.73 2.25
CA GLY A 1 3.45 12.35 1.95
C GLY A 1 4.51 11.27 2.20
N ALA A 2 4.10 10.04 2.56
CA ALA A 2 5.02 8.91 2.79
C ALA A 2 5.64 8.41 1.46
N ARG A 3 6.97 8.42 1.38
CA ARG A 3 7.72 7.95 0.20
C ARG A 3 7.76 6.42 0.18
N SER A 4 7.64 5.82 -1.01
CA SER A 4 7.64 4.37 -1.21
C SER A 4 8.89 3.93 -1.96
N PHE A 5 9.47 2.80 -1.54
CA PHE A 5 10.70 2.23 -2.09
C PHE A 5 10.50 0.73 -2.38
N PRO A 6 9.69 0.37 -3.39
CA PRO A 6 9.34 -1.03 -3.67
C PRO A 6 10.52 -1.91 -4.10
N TYR A 7 11.66 -1.30 -4.45
CA TYR A 7 12.84 -2.00 -5.00
C TYR A 7 14.13 -1.74 -4.20
N GLY A 8 13.97 -1.37 -2.93
CA GLY A 8 15.05 -0.92 -2.05
C GLY A 8 15.10 0.61 -1.90
N VAL A 9 15.55 1.06 -0.73
CA VAL A 9 15.72 2.48 -0.41
C VAL A 9 16.83 3.03 -1.31
N ASP A 10 16.57 4.16 -1.96
CA ASP A 10 17.47 4.75 -2.95
C ASP A 10 17.68 6.26 -2.73
N ASP A 11 17.40 6.73 -1.53
CA ASP A 11 17.57 8.11 -1.10
C ASP A 11 18.23 8.15 0.27
N VAL A 12 19.49 8.61 0.31
CA VAL A 12 20.32 8.62 1.50
C VAL A 12 19.82 9.62 2.55
N GLU A 13 19.31 10.78 2.12
CA GLU A 13 18.79 11.78 3.05
C GLU A 13 17.47 11.32 3.67
N TRP A 14 16.61 10.70 2.87
CA TRP A 14 15.41 10.05 3.39
C TRP A 14 15.76 8.92 4.37
N ALA A 15 16.70 8.04 4.01
CA ALA A 15 17.14 6.94 4.86
C ALA A 15 17.68 7.44 6.22
N ARG A 16 18.44 8.54 6.21
CA ARG A 16 18.95 9.15 7.45
C ARG A 16 17.82 9.67 8.34
N ALA A 17 16.81 10.30 7.75
CA ALA A 17 15.69 10.90 8.48
C ALA A 17 14.61 9.90 8.91
N HIS A 18 14.43 8.78 8.19
CA HIS A 18 13.27 7.90 8.34
C HIS A 18 13.62 6.40 8.42
N GLY A 19 14.87 6.01 8.16
CA GLY A 19 15.24 4.60 8.04
C GLY A 19 14.44 3.89 6.95
N TYR A 20 13.88 2.73 7.30
CA TYR A 20 12.94 1.99 6.46
C TYR A 20 11.48 2.41 6.69
N GLY A 21 11.23 3.29 7.67
CA GLY A 21 9.90 3.76 8.06
C GLY A 21 9.33 3.07 9.30
N GLY A 22 10.14 2.36 10.08
CA GLY A 22 9.67 1.60 11.24
C GLY A 22 9.13 2.48 12.36
N ARG A 23 9.66 3.71 12.52
CA ARG A 23 9.11 4.71 13.45
C ARG A 23 7.68 5.06 13.12
N GLU A 24 7.45 5.43 11.87
CA GLU A 24 6.15 5.80 11.35
C GLU A 24 5.18 4.62 11.41
N GLU A 25 5.67 3.39 11.16
CA GLU A 25 4.87 2.18 11.27
C GLU A 25 4.43 1.89 12.71
N ARG A 26 5.33 2.04 13.70
CA ARG A 26 4.98 1.91 15.12
C ARG A 26 4.05 3.03 15.60
N ALA A 27 4.27 4.26 15.15
CA ALA A 27 3.37 5.37 15.44
C ALA A 27 1.97 5.10 14.84
N ALA A 28 1.90 4.61 13.61
CA ALA A 28 0.66 4.21 12.97
C ALA A 28 0.00 3.02 13.68
N ALA A 29 0.77 2.04 14.17
CA ALA A 29 0.24 0.94 14.97
C ALA A 29 -0.41 1.44 16.27
N LYS A 30 0.26 2.35 16.99
CA LYS A 30 -0.28 2.99 18.19
C LYS A 30 -1.54 3.81 17.89
N ALA A 31 -1.56 4.51 16.75
CA ALA A 31 -2.75 5.23 16.29
C ALA A 31 -3.92 4.27 16.00
N ARG A 32 -3.65 3.11 15.37
CA ARG A 32 -4.66 2.05 15.15
C ARG A 32 -5.18 1.43 16.45
N GLU A 33 -4.37 1.39 17.51
CA GLU A 33 -4.85 0.97 18.84
C GLU A 33 -5.81 1.99 19.46
N ALA A 34 -5.56 3.28 19.21
CA ALA A 34 -6.40 4.39 19.65
C ALA A 34 -7.65 4.59 18.77
N ASP A 35 -7.69 3.99 17.58
CA ASP A 35 -8.81 4.10 16.63
C ASP A 35 -10.15 3.69 17.31
N PRO A 36 -11.14 4.60 17.37
CA PRO A 36 -12.42 4.34 18.01
C PRO A 36 -13.19 3.19 17.35
N ASN A 37 -13.05 2.99 16.04
CA ASN A 37 -13.68 1.87 15.34
C ASN A 37 -13.03 0.55 15.77
N GLN A 38 -11.70 0.51 15.86
CA GLN A 38 -10.99 -0.68 16.33
C GLN A 38 -11.33 -1.01 17.78
N ARG A 39 -11.45 0.01 18.65
CA ARG A 39 -11.91 -0.15 20.02
C ARG A 39 -13.33 -0.71 20.10
N TYR A 40 -14.24 -0.19 19.29
CA TYR A 40 -15.60 -0.72 19.16
C TYR A 40 -15.58 -2.19 18.76
N PHE A 41 -14.90 -2.55 17.66
CA PHE A 41 -14.83 -3.94 17.19
C PHE A 41 -14.21 -4.89 18.22
N ARG A 42 -13.16 -4.47 18.93
CA ARG A 42 -12.53 -5.29 19.98
C ARG A 42 -13.44 -5.49 21.20
N GLY A 43 -14.29 -4.51 21.51
CA GLY A 43 -15.25 -4.58 22.62
C GLY A 43 -16.44 -5.51 22.36
N LEU A 44 -16.69 -5.91 21.11
CA LEU A 44 -17.76 -6.84 20.77
C LEU A 44 -17.42 -8.29 21.15
N SER A 45 -18.45 -9.06 21.54
CA SER A 45 -18.37 -10.52 21.65
C SER A 45 -18.01 -11.16 20.30
N ALA A 46 -17.61 -12.43 20.28
CA ALA A 46 -17.34 -13.13 19.03
C ALA A 46 -18.54 -13.11 18.06
N SER A 47 -19.76 -13.31 18.57
CA SER A 47 -21.00 -13.20 17.79
C SER A 47 -21.28 -11.77 17.34
N GLY A 48 -21.02 -10.77 18.20
CA GLY A 48 -21.14 -9.35 17.84
C GLY A 48 -20.19 -8.94 16.73
N ARG A 49 -18.92 -9.38 16.79
CA ARG A 49 -17.93 -9.16 15.72
C ARG A 49 -18.36 -9.79 14.41
N ALA A 50 -18.90 -11.01 14.45
CA ALA A 50 -19.42 -11.68 13.26
C ALA A 50 -20.61 -10.90 12.67
N ALA A 51 -21.57 -10.47 13.48
CA ALA A 51 -22.72 -9.68 13.05
C ALA A 51 -22.30 -8.33 12.46
N ALA A 52 -21.38 -7.61 13.11
CA ALA A 52 -20.86 -6.34 12.61
C ALA A 52 -20.11 -6.51 11.28
N ARG A 53 -19.31 -7.57 11.13
CA ARG A 53 -18.65 -7.91 9.85
C ARG A 53 -19.67 -8.20 8.76
N THR A 54 -20.70 -8.99 9.05
CA THR A 54 -21.79 -9.28 8.11
C THR A 54 -22.53 -8.02 7.69
N ALA A 55 -22.84 -7.12 8.63
CA ALA A 55 -23.47 -5.83 8.31
C ALA A 55 -22.56 -4.97 7.42
N LEU A 56 -21.26 -4.94 7.69
CA LEU A 56 -20.29 -4.11 6.95
C LEU A 56 -20.02 -4.64 5.54
N MET A 57 -19.79 -5.95 5.41
CA MET A 57 -19.26 -6.60 4.20
C MET A 57 -20.28 -7.49 3.46
N GLY A 58 -21.47 -7.69 4.02
CA GLY A 58 -22.44 -8.68 3.57
C GLY A 58 -22.21 -10.08 4.18
N SER A 59 -23.19 -10.96 3.97
CA SER A 59 -23.23 -12.30 4.59
C SER A 59 -22.18 -13.26 4.03
N ALA A 60 -21.88 -13.15 2.74
CA ALA A 60 -20.87 -13.94 2.04
C ALA A 60 -20.30 -13.14 0.85
N PRO A 61 -19.04 -13.39 0.45
CA PRO A 61 -18.39 -12.71 -0.67
C PRO A 61 -18.82 -13.29 -2.02
N VAL A 62 -20.13 -13.32 -2.28
CA VAL A 62 -20.74 -13.87 -3.49
C VAL A 62 -21.61 -12.81 -4.18
N GLY A 63 -21.69 -12.87 -5.51
CA GLY A 63 -22.51 -11.97 -6.32
C GLY A 63 -21.69 -10.98 -7.15
N LEU A 64 -20.75 -10.26 -6.54
CA LEU A 64 -19.76 -9.47 -7.29
C LEU A 64 -18.54 -10.31 -7.61
N SER A 65 -18.03 -10.20 -8.83
CA SER A 65 -16.84 -10.92 -9.30
C SER A 65 -16.09 -10.12 -10.34
N ALA A 66 -14.77 -10.06 -10.23
CA ALA A 66 -13.89 -9.42 -11.20
C ALA A 66 -12.52 -10.10 -11.21
N THR A 67 -11.98 -10.32 -12.41
CA THR A 67 -10.63 -10.87 -12.59
C THR A 67 -9.61 -9.72 -12.59
N ALA A 68 -8.68 -9.76 -11.65
CA ALA A 68 -7.58 -8.81 -11.58
C ALA A 68 -6.55 -9.09 -12.69
N PRO A 69 -5.75 -8.09 -13.09
CA PRO A 69 -4.62 -8.26 -14.02
C PRO A 69 -3.55 -9.28 -13.57
N THR A 70 -3.56 -9.66 -12.29
CA THR A 70 -2.74 -10.76 -11.73
C THR A 70 -3.28 -12.15 -12.11
N GLY A 71 -4.47 -12.25 -12.71
CA GLY A 71 -5.18 -13.51 -12.99
C GLY A 71 -6.08 -13.99 -11.84
N MET A 72 -5.96 -13.41 -10.64
CA MET A 72 -6.81 -13.75 -9.51
C MET A 72 -8.23 -13.23 -9.72
N THR A 73 -9.24 -14.06 -9.40
CA THR A 73 -10.63 -13.60 -9.33
C THR A 73 -10.94 -13.12 -7.92
N ILE A 74 -11.39 -11.88 -7.79
CA ILE A 74 -11.79 -11.26 -6.54
C ILE A 74 -13.31 -11.21 -6.51
N THR A 75 -13.90 -11.68 -5.41
CA THR A 75 -15.35 -11.67 -5.20
C THR A 75 -15.71 -10.83 -3.98
N ALA A 76 -16.95 -10.31 -3.97
CA ALA A 76 -17.50 -9.56 -2.86
C ALA A 76 -19.02 -9.71 -2.81
N SER A 77 -19.61 -9.37 -1.66
CA SER A 77 -21.06 -9.28 -1.54
C SER A 77 -21.58 -8.02 -2.24
N PRO A 78 -22.72 -8.05 -2.94
CA PRO A 78 -23.45 -6.84 -3.33
C PRO A 78 -24.24 -6.24 -2.15
N GLU A 79 -24.17 -6.84 -0.96
CA GLU A 79 -24.88 -6.45 0.26
C GLU A 79 -23.92 -5.87 1.30
N GLY A 80 -24.48 -5.25 2.34
CA GLY A 80 -23.75 -4.65 3.44
C GLY A 80 -23.42 -3.17 3.21
N CYS A 81 -23.00 -2.50 4.28
CA CYS A 81 -22.83 -1.05 4.30
C CYS A 81 -21.80 -0.56 3.27
N ILE A 82 -20.72 -1.31 3.01
CA ILE A 82 -19.73 -0.93 1.99
C ILE A 82 -20.36 -0.95 0.59
N ALA A 83 -21.06 -2.03 0.23
CA ALA A 83 -21.70 -2.18 -1.07
C ALA A 83 -22.80 -1.13 -1.28
N GLU A 84 -23.55 -0.81 -0.22
CA GLU A 84 -24.54 0.26 -0.23
C GLU A 84 -23.90 1.63 -0.45
N ALA A 85 -22.85 1.98 0.31
CA ALA A 85 -22.14 3.25 0.15
C ALA A 85 -21.54 3.39 -1.26
N GLU A 86 -20.90 2.33 -1.79
CA GLU A 86 -20.35 2.33 -3.13
C GLU A 86 -21.44 2.45 -4.21
N ARG A 87 -22.61 1.83 -4.01
CA ARG A 87 -23.76 1.98 -4.91
C ARG A 87 -24.30 3.41 -4.88
N THR A 88 -24.42 4.02 -3.71
CA THR A 88 -24.88 5.42 -3.57
C THR A 88 -23.92 6.38 -4.25
N LEU A 89 -22.61 6.17 -4.10
CA LEU A 89 -21.59 7.04 -4.70
C LEU A 89 -21.45 6.86 -6.21
N TYR A 90 -21.44 5.61 -6.70
CA TYR A 90 -21.01 5.29 -8.06
C TYR A 90 -22.13 4.75 -8.97
N GLY A 91 -23.32 4.49 -8.41
CA GLY A 91 -24.46 3.94 -9.13
C GLY A 91 -24.28 2.45 -9.44
N ASP A 92 -23.70 2.15 -10.59
CA ASP A 92 -23.47 0.76 -11.03
C ASP A 92 -22.35 0.11 -10.21
N LEU A 93 -22.76 -0.59 -9.14
CA LEU A 93 -21.85 -1.27 -8.22
C LEU A 93 -21.00 -2.34 -8.91
N ALA A 94 -21.54 -3.08 -9.88
CA ALA A 94 -20.79 -4.13 -10.57
C ALA A 94 -19.69 -3.52 -11.44
N THR A 95 -20.02 -2.45 -12.17
CA THR A 95 -19.04 -1.70 -12.96
C THR A 95 -17.98 -1.06 -12.07
N TRP A 96 -18.37 -0.41 -10.97
CA TRP A 96 -17.44 0.16 -9.98
C TRP A 96 -16.50 -0.92 -9.43
N PHE A 97 -17.04 -2.04 -8.97
CA PHE A 97 -16.28 -3.15 -8.41
C PHE A 97 -15.24 -3.67 -9.40
N ARG A 98 -15.63 -3.89 -10.66
CA ARG A 98 -14.72 -4.35 -11.72
C ARG A 98 -13.55 -3.38 -11.93
N VAL A 99 -13.82 -2.09 -12.13
CA VAL A 99 -12.74 -1.12 -12.40
C VAL A 99 -11.87 -0.87 -11.18
N LYS A 100 -12.43 -0.94 -9.97
CA LYS A 100 -11.68 -0.87 -8.71
C LYS A 100 -10.72 -2.05 -8.61
N VAL A 101 -11.18 -3.28 -8.81
CA VAL A 101 -10.35 -4.50 -8.80
C VAL A 101 -9.24 -4.41 -9.82
N VAL A 102 -9.53 -4.03 -11.07
CA VAL A 102 -8.51 -3.93 -12.11
C VAL A 102 -7.45 -2.89 -11.76
N THR A 103 -7.87 -1.67 -11.46
CA THR A 103 -6.93 -0.55 -11.25
C THR A 103 -6.12 -0.66 -9.96
N MET A 104 -6.67 -1.23 -8.88
CA MET A 104 -5.93 -1.47 -7.63
C MET A 104 -4.84 -2.54 -7.78
N ASN A 105 -4.97 -3.43 -8.75
CA ASN A 105 -4.02 -4.52 -8.98
C ASN A 105 -2.95 -4.21 -10.06
N LEU A 106 -2.95 -3.00 -10.64
CA LEU A 106 -1.91 -2.61 -11.61
C LEU A 106 -0.53 -2.43 -10.96
N ARG A 107 -0.47 -1.90 -9.73
CA ARG A 107 0.81 -1.75 -9.02
C ARG A 107 1.46 -3.10 -8.70
N PRO A 108 0.77 -4.07 -8.05
CA PRO A 108 1.35 -5.39 -7.82
C PRO A 108 1.85 -6.06 -9.11
N VAL A 109 1.10 -6.00 -10.21
CA VAL A 109 1.56 -6.56 -11.49
C VAL A 109 2.83 -5.88 -12.00
N ARG A 110 2.93 -4.56 -11.85
CA ARG A 110 4.15 -3.82 -12.22
C ARG A 110 5.35 -4.26 -11.38
N GLU A 111 5.19 -4.30 -10.06
CA GLU A 111 6.24 -4.71 -9.12
C GLU A 111 6.69 -6.13 -9.42
N THR A 112 5.77 -7.08 -9.62
CA THR A 112 6.09 -8.45 -10.02
C THR A 112 6.88 -8.51 -11.33
N ARG A 113 6.57 -7.68 -12.33
CA ARG A 113 7.32 -7.63 -13.59
C ARG A 113 8.73 -7.08 -13.40
N VAL A 114 8.91 -6.06 -12.55
CA VAL A 114 10.25 -5.55 -12.22
C VAL A 114 11.06 -6.62 -11.51
N HIS A 115 10.51 -7.26 -10.47
CA HIS A 115 11.21 -8.32 -9.74
C HIS A 115 11.55 -9.54 -10.61
N GLY A 116 10.72 -9.86 -11.61
CA GLY A 116 10.97 -10.94 -12.56
C GLY A 116 11.92 -10.58 -13.71
N ASP A 117 12.38 -9.33 -13.82
CA ASP A 117 13.25 -8.88 -14.90
C ASP A 117 14.71 -9.27 -14.65
N ARG A 118 15.39 -9.78 -15.68
CA ARG A 118 16.81 -10.14 -15.58
C ARG A 118 17.70 -8.94 -15.28
N GLN A 119 17.40 -7.76 -15.83
CA GLN A 119 18.18 -6.56 -15.55
C GLN A 119 18.08 -6.15 -14.09
N TYR A 120 16.89 -6.33 -13.48
CA TYR A 120 16.71 -6.12 -12.05
C TYR A 120 17.54 -7.10 -11.23
N ALA A 121 17.49 -8.40 -11.55
CA ALA A 121 18.27 -9.43 -10.87
C ALA A 121 19.79 -9.16 -10.94
N ASP A 122 20.30 -8.77 -12.12
CA ASP A 122 21.72 -8.42 -12.31
C ASP A 122 22.12 -7.18 -11.48
N ALA A 123 21.21 -6.19 -11.37
CA ALA A 123 21.45 -4.99 -10.57
C ALA A 123 21.39 -5.27 -9.06
N VAL A 124 20.50 -6.17 -8.61
CA VAL A 124 20.46 -6.67 -7.23
C VAL A 124 21.76 -7.39 -6.89
N GLY A 125 22.33 -8.18 -7.81
CA GLY A 125 23.62 -8.84 -7.59
C GLY A 125 24.77 -7.86 -7.32
N GLN A 126 24.82 -6.74 -8.06
CA GLN A 126 25.80 -5.67 -7.83
C GLN A 126 25.57 -4.96 -6.49
N TRP A 127 24.32 -4.65 -6.18
CA TRP A 127 23.95 -4.07 -4.89
C TRP A 127 24.34 -4.98 -3.71
N ALA A 128 24.06 -6.28 -3.80
CA ALA A 128 24.39 -7.25 -2.76
C ALA A 128 25.91 -7.38 -2.54
N ALA A 129 26.71 -7.23 -3.61
CA ALA A 129 28.17 -7.16 -3.50
C ALA A 129 28.63 -5.91 -2.73
N CYS A 130 28.03 -4.75 -2.99
CA CYS A 130 28.27 -3.52 -2.23
C CYS A 130 27.90 -3.69 -0.74
N MET A 131 26.70 -4.22 -0.47
CA MET A 131 26.22 -4.46 0.89
C MET A 131 27.16 -5.40 1.67
N ARG A 132 27.65 -6.47 1.02
CA ARG A 132 28.64 -7.38 1.60
C ARG A 132 29.96 -6.67 1.93
N ALA A 133 30.46 -5.81 1.04
CA ALA A 133 31.66 -5.02 1.29
C ALA A 133 31.48 -4.04 2.46
N ALA A 134 30.25 -3.54 2.67
CA ALA A 134 29.86 -2.74 3.83
C ALA A 134 29.57 -3.56 5.10
N GLY A 135 29.83 -4.87 5.11
CA GLY A 135 29.62 -5.73 6.27
C GLY A 135 28.14 -6.05 6.56
N ARG A 136 27.26 -5.97 5.55
CA ARG A 136 25.83 -6.30 5.61
C ARG A 136 25.48 -7.30 4.50
N PRO A 137 25.74 -8.60 4.66
CA PRO A 137 25.68 -9.58 3.56
C PRO A 137 24.25 -10.01 3.18
N TYR A 138 23.33 -9.05 3.00
CA TYR A 138 21.97 -9.33 2.54
C TYR A 138 21.94 -9.64 1.04
N ALA A 139 21.11 -10.61 0.66
CA ALA A 139 21.03 -11.09 -0.73
C ALA A 139 20.26 -10.13 -1.65
N ASP A 140 19.29 -9.40 -1.09
CA ASP A 140 18.41 -8.46 -1.79
C ASP A 140 17.88 -7.39 -0.81
N PRO A 141 17.25 -6.30 -1.32
CA PRO A 141 16.68 -5.25 -0.48
C PRO A 141 15.52 -5.68 0.43
N ASP A 142 14.82 -6.78 0.12
CA ASP A 142 13.76 -7.27 0.99
C ASP A 142 14.35 -7.97 2.22
N ALA A 143 15.47 -8.67 2.06
CA ALA A 143 16.20 -9.31 3.15
C ALA A 143 16.75 -8.30 4.17
N SER A 144 17.31 -7.17 3.72
CA SER A 144 17.76 -6.09 4.61
C SER A 144 16.58 -5.47 5.37
N ARG A 145 15.46 -5.19 4.67
CA ARG A 145 14.24 -4.66 5.30
C ARG A 145 13.64 -5.62 6.32
N GLN A 146 13.55 -6.91 6.00
CA GLN A 146 13.04 -7.94 6.92
C GLN A 146 13.93 -8.08 8.15
N ALA A 147 15.25 -7.97 8.01
CA ALA A 147 16.16 -7.97 9.15
C ALA A 147 15.94 -6.74 10.04
N ALA A 148 15.78 -5.56 9.44
CA ALA A 148 15.53 -4.33 10.17
C ALA A 148 14.21 -4.36 10.96
N ALA A 149 13.16 -4.96 10.38
CA ALA A 149 11.85 -5.13 11.04
C ALA A 149 11.94 -5.90 12.38
N ARG A 150 12.96 -6.75 12.55
CA ARG A 150 13.19 -7.54 13.78
C ARG A 150 14.04 -6.81 14.83
N PHE A 151 14.61 -5.65 14.52
CA PHE A 151 15.40 -4.89 15.51
C PHE A 151 14.55 -4.50 16.73
N GLY A 152 13.27 -4.18 16.50
CA GLY A 152 12.33 -3.88 17.59
C GLY A 152 12.02 -5.06 18.52
N GLU A 153 12.37 -6.29 18.16
CA GLU A 153 12.20 -7.48 19.01
C GLU A 153 13.36 -7.64 20.00
N SER A 154 14.54 -7.09 19.68
CA SER A 154 15.78 -7.34 20.43
C SER A 154 16.41 -6.09 21.03
N MET A 155 15.94 -4.89 20.68
CA MET A 155 16.51 -3.62 21.09
C MET A 155 15.46 -2.65 21.63
N PRO A 156 15.83 -1.71 22.53
CA PRO A 156 15.00 -0.57 22.87
C PRO A 156 14.60 0.24 21.63
N PRO A 157 13.42 0.89 21.58
CA PRO A 157 12.91 1.54 20.37
C PRO A 157 13.88 2.55 19.72
N ALA A 158 14.56 3.38 20.51
CA ALA A 158 15.50 4.37 20.00
C ALA A 158 16.76 3.73 19.40
N GLU A 159 17.22 2.61 19.95
CA GLU A 159 18.37 1.86 19.42
C GLU A 159 17.99 1.11 18.15
N ALA A 160 16.81 0.48 18.12
CA ALA A 160 16.25 -0.14 16.93
C ALA A 160 16.14 0.87 15.78
N ASP A 161 15.70 2.09 16.09
CA ASP A 161 15.58 3.19 15.14
C ASP A 161 16.90 3.68 14.57
N ALA A 162 17.93 3.77 15.41
CA ALA A 162 19.27 4.13 14.97
C ALA A 162 19.87 3.04 14.08
N ALA A 163 19.73 1.76 14.49
CA ALA A 163 20.20 0.61 13.71
C ALA A 163 19.45 0.47 12.37
N GLU A 164 18.14 0.72 12.36
CA GLU A 164 17.32 0.76 11.14
C GLU A 164 17.80 1.85 10.19
N ALA A 165 18.02 3.07 10.70
CA ALA A 165 18.51 4.19 9.90
C ALA A 165 19.92 3.95 9.34
N GLU A 166 20.83 3.40 10.14
CA GLU A 166 22.17 3.02 9.68
C GLU A 166 22.10 2.03 8.53
N LEU A 167 21.32 0.94 8.69
CA LEU A 167 21.17 -0.07 7.65
C LEU A 167 20.52 0.50 6.38
N ALA A 168 19.48 1.33 6.52
CA ALA A 168 18.82 1.99 5.39
C ALA A 168 19.77 2.94 4.64
N VAL A 169 20.65 3.66 5.36
CA VAL A 169 21.65 4.55 4.74
C VAL A 169 22.68 3.74 3.94
N ILE A 170 23.14 2.61 4.47
CA ILE A 170 24.04 1.69 3.76
C ILE A 170 23.35 1.15 2.51
N GLU A 171 22.10 0.69 2.63
CA GLU A 171 21.30 0.23 1.49
C GLU A 171 21.15 1.31 0.42
N ALA A 172 20.77 2.53 0.80
CA ALA A 172 20.59 3.65 -0.11
C ALA A 172 21.89 4.06 -0.81
N THR A 173 23.00 4.03 -0.08
CA THR A 173 24.33 4.29 -0.64
C THR A 173 24.70 3.22 -1.67
N CYS A 174 24.44 1.94 -1.38
CA CYS A 174 24.66 0.87 -2.34
C CYS A 174 23.69 0.92 -3.52
N ALA A 175 22.43 1.30 -3.32
CA ALA A 175 21.43 1.39 -4.38
C ALA A 175 21.76 2.49 -5.37
N THR A 176 22.23 3.64 -4.88
CA THR A 176 22.62 4.81 -5.69
C THR A 176 24.03 4.71 -6.26
N GLY A 177 24.95 4.02 -5.58
CA GLY A 177 26.32 3.77 -6.03
C GLY A 177 26.45 2.61 -7.03
N THR A 178 25.40 1.80 -7.20
CA THR A 178 25.34 0.71 -8.20
C THR A 178 24.23 0.95 -9.21
N ALA A 179 23.96 -0.04 -10.08
CA ALA A 179 22.91 0.07 -11.09
C ALA A 179 21.48 -0.03 -10.52
N LEU A 180 21.29 -0.50 -9.27
CA LEU A 180 19.97 -0.88 -8.74
C LEU A 180 18.94 0.26 -8.84
N ALA A 181 19.22 1.44 -8.30
CA ALA A 181 18.24 2.54 -8.30
C ALA A 181 17.85 3.00 -9.71
N ARG A 182 18.82 3.06 -10.63
CA ARG A 182 18.58 3.49 -12.01
C ARG A 182 17.78 2.44 -12.79
N VAL A 183 18.15 1.17 -12.66
CA VAL A 183 17.50 0.06 -13.37
C VAL A 183 16.08 -0.15 -12.86
N SER A 184 15.87 -0.19 -11.55
CA SER A 184 14.53 -0.39 -10.97
C SER A 184 13.57 0.73 -11.36
N LYS A 185 13.99 2.00 -11.33
CA LYS A 185 13.19 3.15 -11.81
C LYS A 185 12.84 3.05 -13.30
N ALA A 186 13.81 2.67 -14.13
CA ALA A 186 13.59 2.54 -15.57
C ALA A 186 12.59 1.41 -15.90
N LEU A 187 12.72 0.27 -15.23
CA LEU A 187 11.81 -0.86 -15.39
C LEU A 187 10.41 -0.54 -14.83
N ASP A 188 10.31 0.08 -13.66
CA ASP A 188 9.03 0.51 -13.08
C ASP A 188 8.31 1.49 -14.00
N HIS A 189 9.01 2.50 -14.51
CA HIS A 189 8.45 3.42 -15.48
C HIS A 189 7.95 2.68 -16.74
N THR A 190 8.78 1.80 -17.31
CA THR A 190 8.46 1.06 -18.53
C THR A 190 7.25 0.15 -18.37
N TYR A 191 7.24 -0.70 -17.33
CA TYR A 191 6.11 -1.59 -17.06
C TYR A 191 4.87 -0.81 -16.61
N GLY A 192 5.05 0.33 -15.94
CA GLY A 192 3.97 1.25 -15.58
C GLY A 192 3.27 1.84 -16.79
N GLU A 193 4.02 2.35 -17.77
CA GLU A 193 3.48 2.88 -19.03
C GLU A 193 2.75 1.78 -19.82
N GLN A 194 3.34 0.59 -19.94
CA GLN A 194 2.69 -0.53 -20.63
C GLN A 194 1.36 -0.93 -19.97
N LEU A 195 1.31 -0.98 -18.64
CA LEU A 195 0.09 -1.30 -17.90
C LEU A 195 -0.95 -0.18 -18.00
N ARG A 196 -0.53 1.09 -17.96
CA ARG A 196 -1.43 2.23 -18.17
C ARG A 196 -2.06 2.18 -19.56
N ALA A 197 -1.27 1.97 -20.60
CA ALA A 197 -1.76 1.88 -21.97
C ALA A 197 -2.74 0.70 -22.15
N ARG A 198 -2.41 -0.47 -21.58
CA ARG A 198 -3.27 -1.67 -21.65
C ARG A 198 -4.60 -1.51 -20.92
N HIS A 199 -4.62 -0.77 -19.82
CA HIS A 199 -5.80 -0.61 -18.94
C HIS A 199 -6.35 0.82 -18.95
N GLN A 200 -6.12 1.56 -20.03
CA GLN A 200 -6.52 2.96 -20.15
C GLN A 200 -8.03 3.16 -19.98
N GLU A 201 -8.84 2.20 -20.45
CA GLU A 201 -10.30 2.27 -20.35
C GLU A 201 -10.78 2.12 -18.91
N GLU A 202 -10.25 1.15 -18.15
CA GLU A 202 -10.59 1.01 -16.72
C GLU A 202 -10.11 2.19 -15.90
N ILE A 203 -8.91 2.72 -16.20
CA ILE A 203 -8.38 3.91 -15.53
C ILE A 203 -9.29 5.12 -15.79
N ALA A 204 -9.64 5.37 -17.05
CA ALA A 204 -10.50 6.48 -17.43
C ALA A 204 -11.93 6.33 -16.89
N LEU A 205 -12.47 5.11 -16.88
CA LEU A 205 -13.79 4.84 -16.30
C LEU A 205 -13.79 5.05 -14.79
N ARG A 206 -12.78 4.55 -14.06
CA ARG A 206 -12.67 4.79 -12.62
C ARG A 206 -12.58 6.28 -12.30
N TRP A 207 -11.78 7.04 -13.05
CA TRP A 207 -11.66 8.47 -12.86
C TRP A 207 -12.98 9.21 -13.11
N ARG A 208 -13.72 8.84 -14.17
CA ARG A 208 -15.07 9.39 -14.44
C ARG A 208 -16.06 9.09 -13.31
N LEU A 209 -16.11 7.85 -12.81
CA LEU A 209 -16.99 7.47 -11.70
C LEU A 209 -16.65 8.25 -10.43
N GLN A 210 -15.36 8.39 -10.10
CA GLN A 210 -14.92 9.13 -8.92
C GLN A 210 -15.26 10.62 -9.00
N ASN A 211 -15.04 11.26 -10.14
CA ASN A 211 -15.40 12.66 -10.32
C ASN A 211 -16.91 12.89 -10.34
N GLY A 212 -17.66 11.99 -10.97
CA GLY A 212 -19.13 12.04 -10.96
C GLY A 212 -19.72 11.91 -9.55
N ALA A 213 -19.06 11.16 -8.67
CA ALA A 213 -19.49 10.96 -7.29
C ALA A 213 -19.19 12.14 -6.35
N LEU A 214 -18.42 13.16 -6.76
CA LEU A 214 -17.95 14.22 -5.85
C LEU A 214 -19.09 15.01 -5.22
N ALA A 215 -20.15 15.32 -5.97
CA ALA A 215 -21.31 16.04 -5.43
C ALA A 215 -22.04 15.20 -4.38
N THR A 216 -22.33 13.94 -4.70
CA THR A 216 -22.94 12.98 -3.77
C THR A 216 -22.09 12.77 -2.53
N ALA A 217 -20.76 12.67 -2.68
CA ALA A 217 -19.83 12.51 -1.57
C ALA A 217 -19.88 13.71 -0.63
N ARG A 218 -19.90 14.94 -1.17
CA ARG A 218 -20.02 16.16 -0.34
C ARG A 218 -21.33 16.21 0.42
N GLN A 219 -22.44 15.88 -0.23
CA GLN A 219 -23.74 15.84 0.43
C GLN A 219 -23.76 14.80 1.57
N ALA A 220 -23.29 13.58 1.32
CA ALA A 220 -23.20 12.55 2.35
C ALA A 220 -22.29 12.97 3.52
N CYS A 221 -21.20 13.68 3.23
CA CYS A 221 -20.31 14.25 4.24
C CYS A 221 -21.01 15.32 5.10
N GLU A 222 -21.81 16.20 4.49
CA GLU A 222 -22.59 17.22 5.21
C GLU A 222 -23.64 16.58 6.13
N GLU A 223 -24.34 15.56 5.64
CA GLU A 223 -25.38 14.83 6.39
C GLU A 223 -24.81 14.05 7.59
N HIS A 224 -23.58 13.54 7.47
CA HIS A 224 -22.96 12.69 8.49
C HIS A 224 -21.81 13.35 9.25
N GLY A 225 -21.55 14.64 9.02
CA GLY A 225 -20.56 15.42 9.75
C GLY A 225 -19.11 15.00 9.51
N CYS A 226 -18.72 14.78 8.25
CA CYS A 226 -17.30 14.63 7.93
C CYS A 226 -16.58 15.99 8.03
N GLU A 227 -15.45 16.02 8.74
CA GLU A 227 -14.60 17.21 8.79
C GLU A 227 -13.92 17.42 7.42
N ASP A 228 -14.11 18.59 6.81
CA ASP A 228 -13.38 18.99 5.61
C ASP A 228 -11.95 19.38 5.99
N HIS A 229 -11.06 18.39 6.01
CA HIS A 229 -9.63 18.63 6.10
C HIS A 229 -9.16 19.14 4.72
N GLY A 230 -9.27 20.45 4.50
CA GLY A 230 -8.82 21.10 3.26
C GLY A 230 -7.40 20.70 2.83
N PRO A 231 -6.97 21.06 1.61
CA PRO A 231 -5.76 20.53 0.97
C PRO A 231 -4.47 20.74 1.78
N GLU A 232 -4.45 21.70 2.70
CA GLU A 232 -3.31 22.02 3.58
C GLU A 232 -3.13 21.04 4.76
N GLN A 233 -4.20 20.33 5.16
CA GLN A 233 -4.15 19.26 6.18
C GLN A 233 -3.89 17.88 5.57
N ALA A 234 -4.32 17.64 4.32
CA ALA A 234 -4.10 16.39 3.61
C ALA A 234 -2.61 16.02 3.43
N ASP A 235 -1.70 17.00 3.46
CA ASP A 235 -0.25 16.76 3.39
C ASP A 235 0.37 16.44 4.78
N ARG A 236 -0.37 16.72 5.87
CA ARG A 236 0.02 16.41 7.27
C ARG A 236 -0.60 15.12 7.78
N THR A 237 -1.73 14.69 7.22
CA THR A 237 -2.29 13.37 7.49
C THR A 237 -1.50 12.35 6.67
N PRO A 238 -0.81 11.37 7.28
CA PRO A 238 -0.26 10.27 6.50
C PRO A 238 -1.42 9.60 5.80
N ASN A 239 -1.46 9.75 4.47
CA ASN A 239 -2.43 9.10 3.59
C ASN A 239 -2.60 7.66 4.10
N PRO A 240 -3.79 7.24 4.58
CA PRO A 240 -3.96 5.86 4.97
C PRO A 240 -3.58 5.05 3.74
N ARG A 241 -2.53 4.23 3.87
CA ARG A 241 -2.19 3.25 2.83
C ARG A 241 -3.53 2.60 2.46
N PRO A 242 -3.84 2.37 1.17
CA PRO A 242 -4.93 1.48 0.85
C PRO A 242 -4.65 0.24 1.68
N SER A 243 -5.56 -0.08 2.60
CA SER A 243 -5.52 -1.32 3.33
C SER A 243 -5.51 -2.37 2.23
N GLY A 244 -4.31 -2.86 1.92
CA GLY A 244 -4.11 -4.17 1.34
C GLY A 244 -4.61 -5.12 2.40
N GLY A 245 -5.93 -5.19 2.55
CA GLY A 245 -6.60 -6.27 3.21
C GLY A 245 -6.27 -7.47 2.36
N SER A 246 -5.20 -8.15 2.74
CA SER A 246 -5.08 -9.57 2.52
C SER A 246 -6.26 -10.19 3.27
N HIS A 247 -7.40 -10.25 2.58
CA HIS A 247 -8.56 -11.01 3.02
C HIS A 247 -8.41 -12.39 2.39
N ALA A 248 -7.58 -13.20 3.04
CA ALA A 248 -7.75 -14.64 3.06
C ALA A 248 -8.43 -14.98 4.39
#